data_AF-A0A9X6T4D1-F1
#
_entry.id   AF-A0A9X6T4D1-F1
#
_cell.length_a   1.000
_cell.length_b   1.000
_cell.length_c   1.000
_cell.angle_alpha   90.00
_cell.angle_beta   90.00
_cell.angle_gamma   90.00
#
_symmetry.space_group_name_H-M   'P 1'
#
loop_
_entity.id
_entity.type
_entity.pdbx_description
1 polymer ?
#
loop_
_entity_poly.entity_id
_entity_poly.type
_entity_poly.pdbx_seq_one_letter_code
_entity_poly.pdbx_strand_id
1 'polypeptide(L)'
;MKKFLAIITLCLLFFSFTIGCERASLNRIGKDVYYMQIKGEGTIEKVDHRNLRNYTLSAFDEDGVKKQITFRSTKKENNHKLNEDAFLRLYVDQDDNSNNEISSIEVKSYEEIQKTDLPKKVKDKFTIK
;
A
#
# COMPACT_ATOMS: atom_id res chain seq x y z
N MET A 1 -40.15 26.70 -14.92
CA MET A 1 -40.07 26.33 -13.48
C MET A 1 -40.19 24.82 -13.23
N LYS A 2 -41.22 24.11 -13.73
CA LYS A 2 -41.40 22.65 -13.48
C LYS A 2 -40.26 21.74 -13.99
N LYS A 3 -39.65 22.06 -15.14
CA LYS A 3 -38.52 21.29 -15.71
C LYS A 3 -37.23 21.40 -14.88
N PHE A 4 -37.00 22.53 -14.22
CA PHE A 4 -35.84 22.73 -13.33
C PHE A 4 -35.99 21.97 -12.02
N LEU A 5 -37.21 21.90 -11.46
CA LEU A 5 -37.48 21.09 -10.27
C LEU A 5 -37.21 19.60 -10.53
N ALA A 6 -37.62 19.07 -11.70
CA ALA A 6 -37.33 17.69 -12.06
C ALA A 6 -35.82 17.40 -12.16
N ILE A 7 -35.04 18.32 -12.73
CA ILE A 7 -33.58 18.20 -12.82
C ILE A 7 -32.93 18.25 -11.43
N ILE A 8 -33.35 19.16 -10.56
CA ILE A 8 -32.83 19.27 -9.18
C ILE A 8 -33.14 18.00 -8.38
N THR A 9 -34.35 17.45 -8.53
CA THR A 9 -34.76 16.22 -7.84
C THR A 9 -33.95 15.01 -8.34
N LEU A 10 -33.68 14.95 -9.65
CA LEU A 10 -32.84 13.92 -10.24
C LEU A 10 -31.37 14.05 -9.79
N CYS A 11 -30.82 15.26 -9.75
CA CYS A 11 -29.47 15.51 -9.25
C CYS A 11 -29.33 15.10 -7.78
N LEU A 12 -30.30 15.41 -6.92
CA LEU A 12 -30.29 15.02 -5.50
C LEU A 12 -30.27 13.49 -5.29
N LEU A 13 -30.94 12.72 -6.16
CA LEU A 13 -30.91 11.25 -6.13
C LEU A 13 -29.54 10.67 -6.52
N PHE A 14 -28.79 11.35 -7.39
CA PHE A 14 -27.44 10.92 -7.78
C PHE A 14 -26.36 11.30 -6.75
N PHE A 15 -26.54 12.36 -5.97
CA PHE A 15 -25.58 12.74 -4.91
C PHE A 15 -25.52 11.73 -3.75
N SER A 16 -26.59 10.98 -3.48
CA SER A 16 -26.57 9.90 -2.48
C SER A 16 -25.64 8.72 -2.84
N PHE A 17 -25.23 8.60 -4.11
CA PHE A 17 -24.35 7.50 -4.56
C PHE A 17 -22.85 7.78 -4.38
N THR A 18 -22.45 9.03 -4.12
CA THR A 18 -21.03 9.41 -4.06
C THR A 18 -20.41 9.33 -2.66
N ILE A 19 -21.17 8.92 -1.64
CA ILE A 19 -20.71 8.88 -0.23
C ILE A 19 -19.90 7.61 0.08
N GLY A 20 -19.82 6.66 -0.85
CA GLY A 20 -19.27 5.31 -0.61
C GLY A 20 -17.85 5.04 -1.09
N CYS A 21 -17.10 6.02 -1.62
CA CYS A 21 -15.68 5.79 -1.92
C CYS A 21 -14.89 5.76 -0.60
N GLU A 22 -14.71 4.56 -0.05
CA GLU A 22 -13.83 4.34 1.09
C GLU A 22 -12.45 4.95 0.80
N ARG A 23 -11.95 5.82 1.68
CA ARG A 23 -10.63 6.46 1.51
C ARG A 23 -9.51 5.44 1.31
N ALA A 24 -9.66 4.23 1.85
CA ALA A 24 -8.75 3.11 1.62
C ALA A 24 -8.73 2.65 0.15
N SER A 25 -9.85 2.71 -0.56
CA SER A 25 -9.95 2.39 -1.98
C SER A 25 -9.23 3.42 -2.85
N LEU A 26 -9.26 4.71 -2.47
CA LEU A 26 -8.50 5.76 -3.15
C LEU A 26 -6.98 5.55 -3.02
N ASN A 27 -6.51 4.98 -1.91
CA ASN A 27 -5.09 4.65 -1.71
C ASN A 27 -4.63 3.42 -2.50
N ARG A 28 -5.52 2.77 -3.28
CA ARG A 28 -5.25 1.55 -4.06
C ARG A 28 -5.44 1.77 -5.56
N ILE A 29 -6.44 2.55 -5.97
CA ILE A 29 -6.77 2.77 -7.38
C ILE A 29 -5.64 3.55 -8.08
N GLY A 30 -5.16 3.02 -9.20
CA GLY A 30 -4.13 3.65 -10.04
C GLY A 30 -2.75 3.72 -9.39
N LYS A 31 -2.51 2.94 -8.33
CA LYS A 31 -1.23 2.85 -7.64
C LYS A 31 -0.44 1.64 -8.14
N ASP A 32 0.88 1.79 -8.16
CA ASP A 32 1.79 0.69 -8.45
C ASP A 32 1.79 -0.30 -7.30
N VAL A 33 1.85 -1.59 -7.63
CA VAL A 33 1.74 -2.69 -6.66
C VAL A 33 3.07 -3.41 -6.54
N TYR A 34 3.56 -3.49 -5.30
CA TYR A 34 4.79 -4.20 -4.96
C TYR A 34 4.56 -5.24 -3.89
N TYR A 35 5.36 -6.30 -3.95
CA TYR A 35 5.27 -7.45 -3.06
C TYR A 35 6.59 -7.62 -2.32
N MET A 36 6.53 -7.78 -1.01
CA MET A 36 7.73 -7.97 -0.19
C MET A 36 7.51 -9.04 0.88
N GLN A 37 8.62 -9.57 1.39
CA GLN A 37 8.62 -10.42 2.56
C GLN A 37 9.31 -9.67 3.71
N ILE A 38 8.67 -9.62 4.88
CA ILE A 38 9.26 -9.03 6.07
C ILE A 38 10.46 -9.85 6.50
N LYS A 39 11.59 -9.16 6.65
CA LYS A 39 12.84 -9.71 7.16
C LYS A 39 13.43 -8.77 8.21
N GLY A 40 13.83 -9.35 9.34
CA GLY A 40 14.40 -8.63 10.46
C GLY A 40 13.40 -7.73 11.19
N GLU A 41 13.91 -7.02 12.18
CA GLU A 41 13.03 -6.26 13.08
C GLU A 41 12.61 -4.92 12.50
N GLY A 42 13.32 -4.37 11.52
CA GLY A 42 13.15 -2.98 11.07
C GLY A 42 13.81 -1.97 12.04
N THR A 43 13.94 -0.73 11.58
CA THR A 43 14.64 0.34 12.29
C THR A 43 13.65 1.21 13.06
N ILE A 44 13.96 1.53 14.32
CA ILE A 44 13.17 2.47 15.12
C ILE A 44 13.75 3.87 14.97
N GLU A 45 12.90 4.80 14.58
CA GLU A 45 13.18 6.24 14.54
C GLU A 45 12.33 6.95 15.61
N LYS A 46 12.93 7.86 16.37
CA LYS A 46 12.21 8.67 17.36
C LYS A 46 11.89 10.04 16.77
N VAL A 47 10.60 10.35 16.60
CA VAL A 47 10.13 11.65 16.12
C VAL A 47 9.02 12.15 17.04
N ASP A 48 9.18 13.34 17.60
CA ASP A 48 8.21 14.00 18.49
C ASP A 48 7.65 13.07 19.57
N HIS A 49 8.56 12.40 20.30
CA HIS A 49 8.24 11.43 21.37
C HIS A 49 7.52 10.15 20.92
N ARG A 50 7.40 9.89 19.62
CA ARG A 50 6.85 8.65 19.06
C ARG A 50 7.96 7.78 18.49
N ASN A 51 7.89 6.48 18.76
CA ASN A 51 8.72 5.48 18.11
C ASN A 51 8.05 5.05 16.81
N LEU A 52 8.76 5.22 15.70
CA LEU A 52 8.28 4.91 14.36
C LEU A 52 9.14 3.76 13.83
N ARG A 53 8.51 2.71 13.34
CA ARG A 53 9.25 1.56 12.79
C ARG A 53 9.20 1.57 11.28
N ASN A 54 10.38 1.69 10.67
CA ASN A 54 10.57 1.67 9.23
C ASN A 54 11.23 0.35 8.80
N TYR A 55 10.86 -0.14 7.64
CA TYR A 55 11.47 -1.31 7.00
C TYR A 55 11.98 -0.90 5.63
N THR A 56 13.27 -1.14 5.38
CA THR A 56 13.91 -0.93 4.07
C THR A 56 14.31 -2.29 3.54
N LEU A 57 13.54 -2.81 2.58
CA LEU A 57 13.66 -4.19 2.11
C LEU A 57 13.48 -4.26 0.60
N SER A 58 13.92 -5.37 0.00
CA SER A 58 13.65 -5.65 -1.41
C SER A 58 12.18 -6.03 -1.62
N ALA A 59 11.55 -5.42 -2.60
CA ALA A 59 10.22 -5.74 -3.07
C ALA A 59 10.26 -6.03 -4.58
N PHE A 60 9.22 -6.67 -5.08
CA PHE A 60 9.07 -7.02 -6.48
C PHE A 60 7.73 -6.53 -7.00
N ASP A 61 7.70 -5.97 -8.21
CA ASP A 61 6.43 -5.73 -8.90
C ASP A 61 5.80 -7.05 -9.39
N GLU A 62 4.65 -6.97 -10.06
CA GLU A 62 3.95 -8.14 -10.63
C GLU A 62 4.80 -8.91 -11.64
N ASP A 63 5.72 -8.25 -12.33
CA ASP A 63 6.64 -8.83 -13.29
C ASP A 63 7.90 -9.43 -12.66
N GLY A 64 8.09 -9.25 -11.35
CA GLY A 64 9.25 -9.73 -10.62
C GLY A 64 10.48 -8.85 -10.76
N VAL A 65 10.32 -7.59 -11.19
CA VAL A 65 11.38 -6.58 -11.20
C VAL A 65 11.63 -6.11 -9.77
N LYS A 66 12.90 -6.11 -9.36
CA LYS A 66 13.30 -5.79 -8.00
C LYS A 66 13.40 -4.28 -7.78
N LYS A 67 12.84 -3.79 -6.68
CA LYS A 67 13.01 -2.43 -6.14
C LYS A 67 13.40 -2.50 -4.67
N GLN A 68 14.06 -1.46 -4.17
CA GLN A 68 14.28 -1.27 -2.73
C GLN A 68 13.21 -0.32 -2.21
N ILE A 69 12.41 -0.76 -1.24
CA ILE A 69 11.32 0.05 -0.70
C ILE A 69 11.54 0.27 0.79
N THR A 70 11.47 1.52 1.20
CA THR A 70 11.32 1.91 2.60
C THR A 70 9.86 2.19 2.89
N PHE A 71 9.27 1.58 3.92
CA PHE A 71 7.92 1.92 4.36
C PHE A 71 7.82 1.96 5.89
N ARG A 72 6.86 2.74 6.39
CA ARG A 72 6.55 2.79 7.82
C ARG A 72 5.45 1.78 8.16
N SER A 73 5.69 0.99 9.21
CA SER A 73 4.65 0.12 9.79
C SER A 73 3.54 0.96 10.43
N THR A 74 2.29 0.57 10.16
CA THR A 74 1.08 1.14 10.76
C THR A 74 0.52 0.26 11.89
N LYS A 75 1.14 -0.90 12.17
CA LYS A 75 0.73 -1.82 13.23
C LYS A 75 0.78 -1.12 14.59
N LYS A 76 -0.28 -1.18 15.38
CA LYS A 76 -0.37 -0.43 16.66
C LYS A 76 0.23 -1.16 17.86
N GLU A 77 0.38 -2.47 17.75
CA GLU A 77 0.88 -3.36 18.79
C GLU A 77 2.36 -3.71 18.59
N ASN A 78 2.97 -4.35 19.58
CA ASN A 78 4.34 -4.89 19.51
C ASN A 78 5.40 -3.88 19.06
N ASN A 79 5.36 -2.64 19.54
CA ASN A 79 6.27 -1.57 19.10
C ASN A 79 6.31 -1.42 17.57
N HIS A 80 5.15 -1.52 16.93
CA HIS A 80 4.96 -1.45 15.48
C HIS A 80 5.67 -2.57 14.69
N LYS A 81 6.14 -3.64 15.35
CA LYS A 81 6.87 -4.74 14.73
C LYS A 81 5.93 -5.68 13.96
N LEU A 82 6.23 -5.86 12.68
CA LEU A 82 5.57 -6.82 11.80
C LEU A 82 6.11 -8.23 12.03
N ASN A 83 5.31 -9.24 11.69
CA ASN A 83 5.71 -10.64 11.85
C ASN A 83 6.83 -10.97 10.86
N GLU A 84 7.87 -11.66 11.31
CA GLU A 84 8.93 -12.18 10.44
C GLU A 84 8.30 -13.10 9.38
N ASP A 85 8.85 -13.09 8.17
CA ASP A 85 8.42 -13.89 7.02
C ASP A 85 7.01 -13.58 6.46
N ALA A 86 6.26 -12.64 7.06
CA ALA A 86 4.99 -12.19 6.51
C ALA A 86 5.16 -11.59 5.11
N PHE A 87 4.21 -11.85 4.21
CA PHE A 87 4.19 -11.24 2.89
C PHE A 87 3.29 -10.01 2.92
N LEU A 88 3.76 -8.91 2.34
CA LEU A 88 2.98 -7.70 2.17
C LEU A 88 2.75 -7.39 0.70
N ARG A 89 1.58 -6.84 0.39
CA ARG A 89 1.29 -6.08 -0.82
C ARG A 89 1.28 -4.60 -0.48
N LEU A 90 2.07 -3.81 -1.20
CA LEU A 90 2.25 -2.37 -1.03
C LEU A 90 1.61 -1.65 -2.20
N TYR A 91 0.93 -0.55 -1.91
CA TYR A 91 0.37 0.36 -2.90
C TYR A 91 1.18 1.65 -2.87
N VAL A 92 1.82 1.94 -3.99
CA VAL A 92 2.82 3.01 -4.12
C VAL A 92 2.34 4.02 -5.15
N ASP A 93 2.53 5.28 -4.82
CA ASP A 93 2.28 6.41 -5.70
C ASP A 93 3.64 6.92 -6.18
N GLN A 94 4.11 6.41 -7.32
CA GLN A 94 5.35 6.87 -7.92
C GLN A 94 5.05 7.74 -9.12
N ASP A 95 5.66 8.91 -9.15
CA ASP A 95 5.65 9.76 -10.36
C ASP A 95 6.64 9.23 -11.42
N ASP A 96 7.71 8.51 -11.00
CA ASP A 96 8.75 7.98 -11.87
C ASP A 96 9.13 6.53 -11.54
N ASN A 97 8.70 5.61 -12.40
CA ASN A 97 8.93 4.17 -12.32
C ASN A 97 10.37 3.73 -12.62
N SER A 98 11.24 4.63 -13.12
CA SER A 98 12.65 4.32 -13.38
C SER A 98 13.47 4.21 -12.09
N ASN A 99 13.02 4.84 -11.00
CA ASN A 99 13.73 4.83 -9.72
C ASN A 99 13.74 3.45 -9.08
N ASN A 100 14.91 2.97 -8.69
CA ASN A 100 15.06 1.66 -8.05
C ASN A 100 14.85 1.69 -6.53
N GLU A 101 14.79 2.89 -5.96
CA GLU A 101 14.56 3.12 -4.54
C GLU A 101 13.25 3.90 -4.37
N ILE A 102 12.43 3.44 -3.43
CA ILE A 102 11.11 3.99 -3.12
C ILE A 102 11.09 4.40 -1.65
N SER A 103 10.76 5.67 -1.40
CA SER A 103 10.70 6.24 -0.06
C SER A 103 9.36 5.95 0.64
N SER A 104 9.36 6.03 1.97
CA SER A 104 8.16 5.82 2.79
C SER A 104 7.00 6.77 2.49
N ILE A 105 7.28 7.92 1.88
CA ILE A 105 6.28 8.94 1.51
C ILE A 105 5.47 8.50 0.27
N GLU A 106 6.08 7.72 -0.62
CA GLU A 106 5.46 7.20 -1.84
C GLU A 106 4.54 6.01 -1.52
N VAL A 107 4.83 5.26 -0.45
CA VAL A 107 3.99 4.14 0.01
C VAL A 107 2.72 4.66 0.68
N LYS A 108 1.57 4.48 0.03
CA LYS A 108 0.28 4.98 0.53
C LYS A 108 -0.44 4.02 1.45
N SER A 109 -0.28 2.72 1.21
CA SER A 109 -0.81 1.69 2.08
C SER A 109 -0.13 0.35 1.86
N TYR A 110 -0.33 -0.57 2.79
CA TYR A 110 0.06 -1.96 2.63
C TYR A 110 -0.98 -2.88 3.27
N GLU A 111 -1.00 -4.13 2.84
CA GLU A 111 -1.79 -5.20 3.44
C GLU A 111 -0.95 -6.48 3.56
N GLU A 112 -1.16 -7.23 4.65
CA GLU A 112 -0.58 -8.57 4.81
C GLU A 112 -1.38 -9.55 3.96
N ILE A 113 -0.67 -10.39 3.21
CA ILE A 113 -1.23 -11.35 2.26
C ILE A 113 -0.64 -12.73 2.47
N GLN A 114 -1.30 -13.77 1.96
CA GLN A 114 -0.76 -15.12 1.99
C GLN A 114 0.20 -15.35 0.81
N LYS A 115 1.10 -16.33 0.94
CA LYS A 115 1.98 -16.75 -0.16
C LYS A 115 1.19 -17.15 -1.42
N THR A 116 -0.04 -17.65 -1.25
CA THR A 116 -0.94 -18.02 -2.35
C THR A 116 -1.38 -16.83 -3.19
N ASP A 117 -1.43 -15.62 -2.61
CA ASP A 117 -1.94 -14.40 -3.23
C ASP A 117 -0.87 -13.65 -4.03
N LEU A 118 0.39 -14.07 -3.91
CA LEU A 118 1.49 -13.52 -4.69
C LEU A 118 1.33 -13.86 -6.19
N PRO A 119 1.76 -12.99 -7.10
CA PRO A 119 1.91 -13.33 -8.51
C PRO A 119 2.89 -14.49 -8.71
N LYS A 120 2.68 -15.32 -9.73
CA LYS A 120 3.53 -16.50 -10.00
C LYS A 120 5.01 -16.13 -10.12
N LYS A 121 5.33 -15.10 -10.91
CA LYS A 121 6.71 -14.61 -11.10
C LYS A 121 7.37 -14.17 -9.78
N VAL A 122 6.60 -13.58 -8.88
CA VAL A 122 7.06 -13.12 -7.56
C VAL A 122 7.28 -14.28 -6.60
N LYS A 123 6.41 -15.31 -6.61
CA LYS A 123 6.60 -16.53 -5.80
C LYS A 123 7.95 -17.18 -6.07
N ASP A 124 8.36 -17.20 -7.33
CA ASP A 124 9.63 -17.77 -7.75
C ASP A 124 10.82 -16.98 -7.17
N LYS A 125 10.71 -15.65 -7.01
CA LYS A 125 11.76 -14.82 -6.39
C LYS A 125 11.95 -15.10 -4.90
N PHE A 126 10.88 -15.41 -4.16
CA PHE A 126 10.95 -15.70 -2.72
C PHE A 126 11.23 -17.16 -2.38
N THR A 127 11.10 -18.07 -3.35
CA THR A 127 11.32 -19.51 -3.13
C THR A 127 12.79 -19.90 -3.33
N ILE A 128 13.62 -19.01 -3.89
CA ILE A 128 15.07 -19.21 -4.01
C ILE A 128 15.68 -19.04 -2.61
N LYS A 129 15.96 -20.15 -1.93
CA LYS A 129 16.85 -20.27 -0.77
C LYS A 129 18.08 -21.07 -1.17
#